data_AF-A0A5E4PEW0-F1
#
_entry.id   AF-A0A5E4PEW0-F1
#
_cell.length_a   1.000
_cell.length_b   1.000
_cell.length_c   1.000
_cell.angle_alpha   90.00
_cell.angle_beta   90.00
_cell.angle_gamma   90.00
#
_symmetry.space_group_name_H-M   'P 1'
#
loop_
_entity.id
_entity.type
_entity.pdbx_description
1 polymer ?
#
loop_
_entity_poly.entity_id
_entity_poly.type
_entity_poly.pdbx_seq_one_letter_code
_entity_poly.pdbx_strand_id
1 'polypeptide(L)'
;MMRVNPISKAVRLNSRLYGTRSRTSTHALLYARLNQSSLAGQDIGTVSRRKAENRAPEAQSAMRQLSHGSDAAARPHRQAKRQKFSYLENHTAALSLDTSMEELEVKKQAPELLLLESKDRILYHAAARVDYFFYTLVAYYGTHYTPGMGHTFLQFGRGRNSPLGTNITQACHSSFFGAFVDNSPKQVFEKPGDPHSILTGTHFLHSLNATVELPAFVNQLDDELENTCECRTKGLEIIREVSMGKLNPVEGLNKFFKMMEDAFSDIKNHKTVSRKRVPYLLRDTTESPAVIKNRLIDIVMRGTFGNKWNAQSREVECEYIEMLLRLNREEKMRCRKDEAFRMKCYQRKMAELQQEIRHPEENEHSCGLS
;
A
#
# COMPACT_ATOMS: atom_id res chain seq x y z
N MET A 1 0.16 -57.85 -27.87
CA MET A 1 1.16 -57.12 -28.68
C MET A 1 0.62 -55.72 -28.98
N MET A 2 1.47 -54.72 -28.73
CA MET A 2 1.54 -53.31 -29.19
C MET A 2 0.31 -52.66 -29.89
N ARG A 3 -0.20 -51.53 -29.34
CA ARG A 3 0.03 -50.11 -29.73
C ARG A 3 -0.37 -49.84 -31.21
N VAL A 4 -1.16 -48.82 -31.55
CA VAL A 4 -0.88 -47.37 -31.48
C VAL A 4 -2.19 -46.59 -31.72
N ASN A 5 -2.39 -45.49 -30.99
CA ASN A 5 -3.32 -44.37 -31.23
C ASN A 5 -2.54 -43.29 -32.03
N PRO A 6 -3.09 -42.31 -32.81
CA PRO A 6 -3.99 -41.30 -32.22
C PRO A 6 -4.85 -40.36 -33.15
N ILE A 7 -5.72 -39.58 -32.48
CA ILE A 7 -6.19 -38.18 -32.74
C ILE A 7 -7.26 -37.91 -33.83
N SER A 8 -8.46 -37.53 -33.36
CA SER A 8 -9.02 -36.16 -33.49
C SER A 8 -10.52 -36.16 -33.14
N LYS A 9 -10.92 -35.52 -32.03
CA LYS A 9 -12.31 -35.05 -31.81
C LYS A 9 -12.37 -34.08 -30.64
N ALA A 10 -12.66 -32.81 -30.92
CA ALA A 10 -13.23 -31.88 -29.96
C ALA A 10 -14.00 -30.75 -30.70
N VAL A 11 -15.31 -30.95 -30.89
CA VAL A 11 -16.28 -29.85 -31.04
C VAL A 11 -17.43 -30.13 -30.07
N ARG A 12 -17.51 -29.27 -29.06
CA ARG A 12 -18.66 -28.78 -28.28
C ARG A 12 -19.81 -29.75 -27.97
N LEU A 13 -20.10 -29.88 -26.67
CA LEU A 13 -21.45 -29.58 -26.15
C LEU A 13 -21.44 -29.23 -24.66
N ASN A 14 -22.48 -28.47 -24.31
CA ASN A 14 -22.68 -27.61 -23.16
C ASN A 14 -23.09 -28.36 -21.88
N SER A 15 -23.04 -27.60 -20.79
CA SER A 15 -23.97 -27.65 -19.65
C SER A 15 -23.99 -28.93 -18.80
N ARG A 16 -23.25 -28.87 -17.69
CA ARG A 16 -23.64 -29.30 -16.33
C ARG A 16 -22.40 -29.25 -15.45
N LEU A 17 -22.41 -28.42 -14.41
CA LEU A 17 -21.76 -28.63 -13.10
C LEU A 17 -21.88 -27.33 -12.27
N TYR A 18 -23.10 -26.99 -11.88
CA TYR A 18 -23.31 -26.37 -10.57
C TYR A 18 -23.46 -27.53 -9.58
N GLY A 19 -22.40 -27.78 -8.82
CA GLY A 19 -22.32 -28.87 -7.86
C GLY A 19 -21.17 -28.60 -6.90
N THR A 20 -21.49 -27.89 -5.82
CA THR A 20 -20.83 -27.92 -4.50
C THR A 20 -19.41 -28.47 -4.47
N ARG A 21 -18.40 -27.58 -4.48
CA ARG A 21 -17.08 -27.86 -3.91
C ARG A 21 -16.40 -26.56 -3.46
N SER A 22 -15.86 -26.65 -2.24
CA SER A 22 -15.14 -25.66 -1.45
C SER A 22 -14.35 -24.64 -2.29
N ARG A 23 -14.71 -23.36 -2.14
CA ARG A 23 -13.92 -22.22 -2.60
C ARG A 23 -12.74 -22.04 -1.65
N THR A 24 -11.64 -22.72 -1.91
CA THR A 24 -10.33 -22.30 -1.41
C THR A 24 -10.00 -20.95 -2.04
N SER A 25 -9.72 -19.96 -1.18
CA SER A 25 -9.44 -18.57 -1.52
C SER A 25 -8.35 -18.44 -2.58
N THR A 26 -8.71 -17.88 -3.73
CA THR A 26 -7.81 -17.46 -4.82
C THR A 26 -6.74 -16.45 -4.34
N HIS A 27 -6.92 -15.83 -3.17
CA HIS A 27 -5.96 -14.90 -2.57
C HIS A 27 -4.73 -15.60 -1.96
N ALA A 28 -4.90 -16.80 -1.40
CA ALA A 28 -3.80 -17.59 -0.84
C ALA A 28 -2.87 -18.12 -1.95
N LEU A 29 -3.42 -18.41 -3.13
CA LEU A 29 -2.64 -18.83 -4.30
C LEU A 29 -1.83 -17.69 -4.92
N LEU A 30 -2.28 -16.44 -4.80
CA LEU A 30 -1.54 -15.25 -5.26
C LEU A 30 -0.31 -14.99 -4.37
N TYR A 31 -0.47 -15.09 -3.04
CA TYR A 31 0.66 -15.05 -2.09
C TYR A 31 1.66 -16.20 -2.30
N ALA A 32 1.17 -17.43 -2.59
CA ALA A 32 2.03 -18.58 -2.84
C ALA A 32 2.75 -18.52 -4.20
N ARG A 33 2.12 -17.97 -5.26
CA ARG A 33 2.76 -17.82 -6.58
C ARG A 33 3.85 -16.75 -6.59
N LEU A 34 3.63 -15.62 -5.92
CA LEU A 34 4.60 -14.52 -5.89
C LEU A 34 5.90 -14.88 -5.13
N ASN A 35 5.81 -15.77 -4.13
CA ASN A 35 7.00 -16.27 -3.43
C ASN A 35 7.78 -17.35 -4.21
N GLN A 36 7.18 -18.04 -5.18
CA GLN A 36 7.87 -19.07 -5.97
C GLN A 36 8.68 -18.48 -7.14
N SER A 37 8.30 -17.32 -7.65
CA SER A 37 9.03 -16.61 -8.73
C SER A 37 10.33 -15.93 -8.28
N SER A 38 10.62 -15.89 -6.98
CA SER A 38 11.85 -15.33 -6.40
C SER A 38 13.06 -16.29 -6.45
N LEU A 39 12.84 -17.57 -6.78
CA LEU A 39 13.88 -18.63 -6.69
C LEU A 39 14.42 -19.13 -8.04
N ALA A 40 14.14 -18.44 -9.15
CA ALA A 40 14.74 -18.74 -10.44
C ALA A 40 15.82 -17.71 -10.78
N GLY A 41 17.08 -18.04 -10.44
CA GLY A 41 18.23 -17.18 -10.66
C GLY A 41 18.66 -17.05 -12.12
N GLN A 42 19.54 -16.07 -12.37
CA GLN A 42 20.56 -16.18 -13.41
C GLN A 42 21.81 -15.34 -13.09
N ASP A 43 22.93 -15.98 -13.37
CA ASP A 43 24.36 -15.72 -13.18
C ASP A 43 24.89 -14.27 -13.16
N ILE A 44 25.79 -14.04 -12.19
CA ILE A 44 26.60 -12.84 -12.00
C ILE A 44 27.88 -12.95 -12.85
N GLY A 45 27.99 -12.08 -13.86
CA GLY A 45 29.25 -11.75 -14.51
C GLY A 45 30.06 -10.73 -13.69
N THR A 46 31.26 -11.12 -13.30
CA THR A 46 32.28 -10.29 -12.63
C THR A 46 32.71 -9.08 -13.45
N VAL A 47 32.63 -7.85 -12.90
CA VAL A 47 33.47 -6.72 -13.35
C VAL A 47 33.93 -5.82 -12.17
N SER A 48 35.20 -6.03 -11.83
CA SER A 48 36.27 -5.07 -11.48
C SER A 48 36.01 -3.82 -10.63
N ARG A 49 36.68 -3.85 -9.46
CA ARG A 49 37.16 -2.72 -8.63
C ARG A 49 37.87 -1.62 -9.44
N ARG A 50 37.55 -0.35 -9.14
CA ARG A 50 38.48 0.80 -9.14
C ARG A 50 38.11 1.70 -7.95
N LYS A 51 38.84 1.56 -6.84
CA LYS A 51 39.87 2.48 -6.32
C LYS A 51 39.38 3.92 -6.12
N ALA A 52 39.19 4.23 -4.83
CA ALA A 52 39.11 5.56 -4.24
C ALA A 52 40.42 6.33 -4.44
N GLU A 53 40.32 7.66 -4.53
CA GLU A 53 41.38 8.58 -4.13
C GLU A 53 40.81 9.98 -3.84
N ASN A 54 40.77 10.32 -2.55
CA ASN A 54 41.17 11.56 -1.89
C ASN A 54 40.95 12.93 -2.59
N ARG A 55 40.28 13.85 -1.87
CA ARG A 55 40.86 15.12 -1.38
C ARG A 55 39.83 15.95 -0.57
N ALA A 56 40.08 16.05 0.72
CA ALA A 56 39.91 17.27 1.53
C ALA A 56 41.31 17.56 2.12
N PRO A 57 41.71 18.80 2.43
CA PRO A 57 41.09 19.57 3.52
C PRO A 57 41.04 21.09 3.26
N GLU A 58 40.32 21.83 4.10
CA GLU A 58 40.90 22.87 4.99
C GLU A 58 39.80 23.78 5.56
N ALA A 59 39.79 23.84 6.89
CA ALA A 59 39.05 24.80 7.68
C ALA A 59 39.97 25.97 7.99
N GLN A 60 39.48 27.21 7.88
CA GLN A 60 40.01 28.32 8.66
C GLN A 60 38.93 29.35 8.99
N SER A 61 39.00 29.75 10.26
CA SER A 61 38.13 30.58 11.08
C SER A 61 38.11 32.07 10.70
N ALA A 62 36.98 32.75 10.94
CA ALA A 62 37.01 34.14 11.43
C ALA A 62 35.69 34.52 12.14
N MET A 63 35.81 34.80 13.44
CA MET A 63 34.84 35.48 14.31
C MET A 63 34.74 36.98 14.01
N ARG A 64 33.53 37.53 14.19
CA ARG A 64 33.10 38.92 14.59
C ARG A 64 31.87 39.30 13.75
N GLN A 65 30.76 39.84 14.25
CA GLN A 65 30.45 40.55 15.49
C GLN A 65 28.92 40.49 15.73
N LEU A 66 28.54 40.67 16.99
CA LEU A 66 27.17 40.83 17.47
C LEU A 66 26.56 42.15 16.97
N SER A 67 25.36 42.10 16.39
CA SER A 67 24.37 43.17 16.51
C SER A 67 22.95 42.59 16.50
N HIS A 68 22.17 43.02 17.48
CA HIS A 68 20.75 42.70 17.62
C HIS A 68 19.94 43.26 16.46
N GLY A 69 19.06 42.43 15.91
CA GLY A 69 18.04 42.81 14.94
C GLY A 69 17.11 41.63 14.74
N SER A 70 15.91 41.74 15.31
CA SER A 70 14.80 40.82 15.17
C SER A 70 14.42 40.65 13.69
N ASP A 71 14.73 39.49 13.12
CA ASP A 71 14.09 38.96 11.92
C ASP A 71 14.17 37.44 11.98
N ALA A 72 13.19 36.81 12.63
CA ALA A 72 12.88 35.40 12.45
C ALA A 72 12.26 35.23 11.06
N ALA A 73 13.05 35.51 10.03
CA ALA A 73 12.72 35.21 8.65
C ALA A 73 12.58 33.69 8.54
N ALA A 74 11.38 33.28 8.14
CA ALA A 74 10.99 31.92 7.82
C ALA A 74 12.11 31.21 7.05
N ARG A 75 12.86 30.35 7.74
CA ARG A 75 13.74 29.39 7.05
C ARG A 75 12.80 28.48 6.26
N PRO A 76 12.92 28.39 4.93
CA PRO A 76 12.15 27.42 4.19
C PRO A 76 12.57 26.05 4.73
N HIS A 77 11.62 25.33 5.34
CA HIS A 77 11.81 23.92 5.64
C HIS A 77 12.22 23.25 4.32
N ARG A 78 13.52 22.96 4.15
CA ARG A 78 13.98 22.04 3.12
C ARG A 78 13.23 20.75 3.39
N GLN A 79 12.24 20.44 2.55
CA GLN A 79 11.57 19.14 2.59
C GLN A 79 12.68 18.09 2.51
N ALA A 80 12.86 17.35 3.60
CA ALA A 80 13.89 16.32 3.65
C ALA A 80 13.61 15.33 2.52
N LYS A 81 14.60 15.07 1.68
CA LYS A 81 14.44 14.13 0.57
C LYS A 81 14.14 12.75 1.14
N ARG A 82 13.13 12.08 0.58
CA ARG A 82 12.81 10.68 0.92
C ARG A 82 13.98 9.78 0.60
N GLN A 83 14.28 8.85 1.50
CA GLN A 83 15.14 7.71 1.21
C GLN A 83 14.36 6.74 0.32
N LYS A 84 14.94 6.42 -0.84
CA LYS A 84 14.34 5.52 -1.83
C LYS A 84 15.15 4.24 -1.90
N PHE A 85 14.48 3.12 -1.75
CA PHE A 85 15.08 1.79 -1.77
C PHE A 85 14.74 1.07 -3.07
N SER A 86 15.62 0.17 -3.49
CA SER A 86 15.40 -0.69 -4.65
C SER A 86 14.32 -1.74 -4.35
N TYR A 87 13.61 -2.21 -5.38
CA TYR A 87 12.71 -3.36 -5.26
C TYR A 87 13.46 -4.65 -4.85
N LEU A 88 14.75 -4.75 -5.21
CA LEU A 88 15.60 -5.90 -4.89
C LEU A 88 16.09 -5.94 -3.45
N GLU A 89 16.07 -4.80 -2.74
CA GLU A 89 16.48 -4.73 -1.34
C GLU A 89 15.42 -5.36 -0.42
N ASN A 90 14.20 -5.58 -0.94
CA ASN A 90 13.07 -6.37 -0.43
C ASN A 90 12.92 -6.56 1.10
N HIS A 91 13.20 -5.51 1.88
CA HIS A 91 12.85 -5.44 3.31
C HIS A 91 11.32 -5.36 3.53
N THR A 92 10.51 -5.28 2.47
CA THR A 92 9.04 -5.07 2.49
C THR A 92 8.38 -5.70 1.26
N ALA A 93 7.04 -5.77 1.20
CA ALA A 93 6.29 -6.27 0.04
C ALA A 93 6.18 -5.27 -1.15
N ALA A 94 7.28 -4.61 -1.53
CA ALA A 94 7.32 -3.68 -2.66
C ALA A 94 7.39 -4.44 -4.00
N LEU A 95 6.55 -4.06 -4.97
CA LEU A 95 6.39 -4.82 -6.22
C LEU A 95 6.70 -3.97 -7.45
N SER A 96 7.61 -4.43 -8.31
CA SER A 96 7.84 -3.87 -9.64
C SER A 96 6.92 -4.48 -10.69
N LEU A 97 6.78 -3.83 -11.85
CA LEU A 97 6.19 -4.42 -13.05
C LEU A 97 7.19 -5.38 -13.71
N ASP A 98 6.73 -6.60 -14.05
CA ASP A 98 7.56 -7.61 -14.74
C ASP A 98 7.83 -7.26 -16.21
N THR A 99 7.20 -6.20 -16.71
CA THR A 99 7.39 -5.66 -18.05
C THR A 99 8.79 -5.04 -18.19
N SER A 100 9.47 -5.30 -19.29
CA SER A 100 10.77 -4.68 -19.61
C SER A 100 10.64 -3.17 -19.91
N MET A 101 11.76 -2.45 -19.94
CA MET A 101 11.74 -1.03 -20.28
C MET A 101 11.31 -0.80 -21.75
N GLU A 102 11.78 -1.66 -22.65
CA GLU A 102 11.47 -1.63 -24.07
C GLU A 102 9.97 -1.82 -24.31
N GLU A 103 9.34 -2.79 -23.64
CA GLU A 103 7.90 -3.01 -23.73
C GLU A 103 7.09 -1.84 -23.13
N LEU A 104 7.56 -1.25 -22.03
CA LEU A 104 6.93 -0.06 -21.45
C LEU A 104 6.99 1.14 -22.40
N GLU A 105 8.09 1.32 -23.13
CA GLU A 105 8.20 2.38 -24.14
C GLU A 105 7.18 2.23 -25.26
N VAL A 106 6.97 1.01 -25.74
CA VAL A 106 5.96 0.72 -26.76
C VAL A 106 4.56 0.98 -26.21
N LYS A 107 4.29 0.55 -24.97
CA LYS A 107 2.97 0.67 -24.34
C LYS A 107 2.65 2.07 -23.80
N LYS A 108 3.62 2.99 -23.68
CA LYS A 108 3.39 4.34 -23.11
C LYS A 108 2.33 5.16 -23.85
N GLN A 109 2.15 4.91 -25.14
CA GLN A 109 1.16 5.58 -25.99
C GLN A 109 -0.19 4.84 -26.01
N ALA A 110 -0.27 3.67 -25.38
CA ALA A 110 -1.42 2.78 -25.33
C ALA A 110 -1.84 2.53 -23.86
N PRO A 111 -2.39 3.54 -23.15
CA PRO A 111 -2.77 3.45 -21.75
C PRO A 111 -3.76 2.32 -21.43
N GLU A 112 -4.58 1.89 -22.39
CA GLU A 112 -5.45 0.72 -22.27
C GLU A 112 -4.67 -0.59 -22.13
N LEU A 113 -3.55 -0.74 -22.85
CA LEU A 113 -2.65 -1.88 -22.71
C LEU A 113 -1.91 -1.84 -21.37
N LEU A 114 -1.44 -0.67 -20.95
CA LEU A 114 -0.85 -0.49 -19.63
C LEU A 114 -1.84 -0.80 -18.50
N LEU A 115 -3.11 -0.42 -18.66
CA LEU A 115 -4.16 -0.74 -17.69
C LEU A 115 -4.40 -2.25 -17.61
N LEU A 116 -4.46 -2.93 -18.76
CA LEU A 116 -4.66 -4.38 -18.81
C LEU A 116 -3.50 -5.14 -18.18
N GLU A 117 -2.26 -4.77 -18.51
CA GLU A 117 -1.03 -5.36 -17.97
C GLU A 117 -0.91 -5.15 -16.45
N SER A 118 -1.29 -3.96 -15.98
CA SER A 118 -1.13 -3.57 -14.57
C SER A 118 -2.29 -4.02 -13.68
N LYS A 119 -3.33 -4.62 -14.25
CA LYS A 119 -4.60 -4.89 -13.57
C LYS A 119 -4.44 -5.63 -12.24
N ASP A 120 -3.66 -6.71 -12.21
CA ASP A 120 -3.50 -7.52 -11.00
C ASP A 120 -2.71 -6.76 -9.91
N ARG A 121 -1.76 -5.92 -10.32
CA ARG A 121 -1.03 -5.03 -9.41
C ARG A 121 -1.91 -3.91 -8.87
N ILE A 122 -2.81 -3.35 -9.69
CA ILE A 122 -3.80 -2.35 -9.24
C ILE A 122 -4.76 -2.99 -8.22
N LEU A 123 -5.23 -4.23 -8.48
CA LEU A 123 -6.07 -4.97 -7.54
C LEU A 123 -5.35 -5.21 -6.21
N TYR A 124 -4.09 -5.66 -6.25
CA TYR A 124 -3.27 -5.85 -5.06
C TYR A 124 -3.07 -4.55 -4.29
N HIS A 125 -2.66 -3.48 -4.98
CA HIS A 125 -2.44 -2.17 -4.40
C HIS A 125 -3.68 -1.63 -3.66
N ALA A 126 -4.85 -1.71 -4.31
CA ALA A 126 -6.11 -1.31 -3.71
C ALA A 126 -6.52 -2.20 -2.51
N ALA A 127 -6.23 -3.50 -2.56
CA ALA A 127 -6.50 -4.41 -1.44
C ALA A 127 -5.55 -4.17 -0.26
N ALA A 128 -4.25 -4.01 -0.52
CA ALA A 128 -3.22 -3.75 0.47
C ALA A 128 -3.50 -2.46 1.26
N ARG A 129 -4.07 -1.45 0.61
CA ARG A 129 -4.53 -0.22 1.28
C ARG A 129 -5.52 -0.49 2.41
N VAL A 130 -6.49 -1.36 2.17
CA VAL A 130 -7.50 -1.73 3.17
C VAL A 130 -6.85 -2.50 4.32
N ASP A 131 -5.99 -3.47 3.99
CA ASP A 131 -5.26 -4.28 4.97
C ASP A 131 -4.39 -3.38 5.87
N TYR A 132 -3.58 -2.50 5.28
CA TYR A 132 -2.73 -1.55 6.00
C TYR A 132 -3.53 -0.55 6.83
N PHE A 133 -4.68 -0.10 6.34
CA PHE A 133 -5.57 0.74 7.14
C PHE A 133 -6.07 -0.02 8.38
N PHE A 134 -6.56 -1.26 8.22
CA PHE A 134 -7.00 -2.07 9.35
C PHE A 134 -5.90 -2.33 10.39
N TYR A 135 -4.69 -2.69 9.94
CA TYR A 135 -3.56 -2.89 10.86
C TYR A 135 -3.13 -1.60 11.56
N THR A 136 -3.30 -0.45 10.91
CA THR A 136 -3.13 0.86 11.57
C THR A 136 -4.18 1.06 12.66
N LEU A 137 -5.46 0.74 12.41
CA LEU A 137 -6.49 0.79 13.45
C LEU A 137 -6.15 -0.10 14.64
N VAL A 138 -5.70 -1.33 14.38
CA VAL A 138 -5.28 -2.27 15.43
C VAL A 138 -4.08 -1.72 16.22
N ALA A 139 -3.07 -1.16 15.54
CA ALA A 139 -1.89 -0.60 16.20
C ALA A 139 -2.26 0.51 17.20
N TYR A 140 -3.19 1.39 16.81
CA TYR A 140 -3.59 2.54 17.61
C TYR A 140 -4.69 2.25 18.63
N TYR A 141 -5.42 1.13 18.52
CA TYR A 141 -6.61 0.86 19.32
C TYR A 141 -6.38 1.00 20.83
N GLY A 142 -7.15 1.89 21.47
CA GLY A 142 -7.12 2.12 22.92
C GLY A 142 -5.80 2.65 23.47
N THR A 143 -4.88 3.12 22.62
CA THR A 143 -3.56 3.59 23.06
C THR A 143 -3.59 5.02 23.61
N HIS A 144 -4.64 5.78 23.32
CA HIS A 144 -4.78 7.21 23.62
C HIS A 144 -3.72 8.13 22.97
N TYR A 145 -2.92 7.63 22.03
CA TYR A 145 -2.12 8.48 21.14
C TYR A 145 -3.01 9.01 20.03
N THR A 146 -2.90 10.32 19.75
CA THR A 146 -3.66 10.96 18.69
C THR A 146 -2.74 11.14 17.48
N PRO A 147 -2.86 10.29 16.44
CA PRO A 147 -2.01 10.42 15.27
C PRO A 147 -2.34 11.71 14.49
N GLY A 148 -1.27 12.34 14.04
CA GLY A 148 -1.21 13.40 13.06
C GLY A 148 -0.47 12.95 11.81
N MET A 149 -0.59 13.72 10.73
CA MET A 149 0.13 13.44 9.49
C MET A 149 1.63 13.67 9.69
N GLY A 150 2.42 12.63 9.46
CA GLY A 150 3.88 12.71 9.41
C GLY A 150 4.41 12.98 8.01
N HIS A 151 5.64 13.47 7.94
CA HIS A 151 6.36 13.52 6.69
C HIS A 151 6.85 12.12 6.32
N THR A 152 6.48 11.62 5.15
CA THR A 152 6.98 10.34 4.64
C THR A 152 8.46 10.46 4.30
N PHE A 153 9.34 9.79 5.06
CA PHE A 153 10.79 9.77 4.81
C PHE A 153 11.27 8.51 4.08
N LEU A 154 10.45 7.44 4.05
CA LEU A 154 10.77 6.16 3.42
C LEU A 154 9.95 5.96 2.15
N GLN A 155 10.52 5.27 1.16
CA GLN A 155 9.79 4.81 0.00
C GLN A 155 10.49 3.58 -0.60
N PHE A 156 9.82 2.43 -0.59
CA PHE A 156 10.35 1.20 -1.18
C PHE A 156 9.92 1.08 -2.63
N GLY A 157 10.80 1.44 -3.56
CA GLY A 157 10.53 1.40 -4.99
C GLY A 157 10.63 2.74 -5.71
N ARG A 158 10.73 2.65 -7.04
CA ARG A 158 10.80 3.80 -7.96
C ARG A 158 10.03 3.52 -9.24
N GLY A 159 9.40 4.56 -9.78
CA GLY A 159 8.87 4.53 -11.14
C GLY A 159 9.98 4.54 -12.19
N ARG A 160 9.60 4.25 -13.43
CA ARG A 160 10.45 4.28 -14.62
C ARG A 160 10.10 5.45 -15.53
N ASN A 161 11.14 6.07 -16.06
CA ASN A 161 11.05 7.14 -17.03
C ASN A 161 11.62 6.66 -18.36
N SER A 162 11.07 7.21 -19.43
CA SER A 162 11.62 7.03 -20.77
C SER A 162 12.99 7.69 -20.94
N PRO A 163 13.75 7.32 -22.01
CA PRO A 163 14.99 8.00 -22.37
C PRO A 163 14.82 9.52 -22.55
N LEU A 164 13.62 9.99 -22.91
CA LEU A 164 13.29 11.41 -23.04
C LEU A 164 12.86 12.06 -21.72
N GLY A 165 12.97 11.35 -20.60
CA GLY A 165 12.59 11.83 -19.27
C GLY A 165 11.09 11.84 -18.99
N THR A 166 10.25 11.36 -19.90
CA THR A 166 8.81 11.23 -19.66
C THR A 166 8.52 10.11 -18.68
N ASN A 167 7.72 10.38 -17.64
CA ASN A 167 7.30 9.38 -16.66
C ASN A 167 6.34 8.37 -17.28
N ILE A 168 6.65 7.07 -17.18
CA ILE A 168 5.78 5.99 -17.65
C ILE A 168 5.06 5.35 -16.46
N THR A 169 5.83 5.02 -15.43
CA THR A 169 5.33 4.38 -14.21
C THR A 169 5.77 5.16 -12.97
N GLN A 170 5.07 4.93 -11.87
CA GLN A 170 5.30 5.55 -10.57
C GLN A 170 5.26 4.50 -9.47
N ALA A 171 6.00 4.77 -8.40
CA ALA A 171 5.97 3.99 -7.18
C ALA A 171 4.78 4.46 -6.32
N CYS A 172 3.64 3.82 -6.49
CA CYS A 172 2.40 4.19 -5.82
C CYS A 172 2.38 3.60 -4.41
N HIS A 173 2.21 4.44 -3.39
CA HIS A 173 2.14 4.01 -1.99
C HIS A 173 0.85 3.24 -1.75
N SER A 174 0.96 1.99 -1.28
CA SER A 174 -0.25 1.21 -1.03
C SER A 174 -1.01 1.70 0.20
N SER A 175 -0.37 2.43 1.11
CA SER A 175 -1.02 3.13 2.23
C SER A 175 -1.31 4.59 1.90
N PHE A 176 -2.45 5.11 2.40
CA PHE A 176 -2.70 6.57 2.46
C PHE A 176 -1.81 7.30 3.48
N PHE A 177 -1.20 6.54 4.39
CA PHE A 177 -0.42 7.05 5.51
C PHE A 177 0.95 6.38 5.52
N GLY A 178 1.95 7.04 4.95
CA GLY A 178 3.34 6.57 4.99
C GLY A 178 4.10 6.97 6.27
N ALA A 179 3.58 7.93 7.05
CA ALA A 179 4.18 8.32 8.32
C ALA A 179 3.15 9.01 9.21
N PHE A 180 3.35 8.85 10.52
CA PHE A 180 2.54 9.50 11.55
C PHE A 180 3.44 10.33 12.47
N VAL A 181 2.83 11.33 13.11
CA VAL A 181 3.36 12.00 14.30
C VAL A 181 2.34 11.81 15.39
N ASP A 182 2.73 11.21 16.51
CA ASP A 182 1.78 11.02 17.59
C ASP A 182 1.85 12.17 18.56
N ASN A 183 0.67 12.67 18.93
CA ASN A 183 0.50 13.56 20.05
C ASN A 183 -0.08 12.78 21.21
N SER A 184 0.51 12.91 22.40
CA SER A 184 -0.07 12.40 23.64
C SER A 184 0.05 13.42 24.76
N PRO A 185 -0.97 13.58 25.62
CA PRO A 185 -0.83 14.33 26.88
C PRO A 185 0.27 13.76 27.80
N LYS A 186 0.69 12.51 27.57
CA LYS A 186 1.71 11.80 28.36
C LYS A 186 3.11 11.83 27.74
N GLN A 187 3.29 12.46 26.57
CA GLN A 187 4.58 12.51 25.91
C GLN A 187 5.47 13.58 26.55
N VAL A 188 6.49 13.12 27.29
CA VAL A 188 7.69 13.92 27.56
C VAL A 188 8.64 13.64 26.40
N PHE A 189 8.76 14.57 25.45
CA PHE A 189 9.74 14.42 24.37
C PHE A 189 11.15 14.45 24.99
N GLU A 190 11.93 13.37 24.81
CA GLU A 190 13.34 13.35 25.25
C GLU A 190 14.18 14.38 24.48
N LYS A 191 13.78 14.73 23.26
CA LYS A 191 14.38 15.79 22.44
C LYS A 191 13.31 16.60 21.69
N PRO A 192 13.33 17.94 21.75
CA PRO A 192 12.47 18.78 20.92
C PRO A 192 12.82 18.57 19.44
N GLY A 193 11.85 18.14 18.63
CA GLY A 193 11.96 18.15 17.16
C GLY A 193 12.09 16.80 16.46
N ASP A 194 12.04 15.67 17.16
CA ASP A 194 11.96 14.35 16.52
C ASP A 194 10.52 13.79 16.65
N PRO A 195 9.65 14.01 15.64
CA PRO A 195 8.27 13.56 15.69
C PRO A 195 8.24 12.04 15.55
N HIS A 196 8.25 11.33 16.67
CA HIS A 196 8.12 9.88 16.72
C HIS A 196 6.65 9.45 16.87
N SER A 197 6.28 8.42 16.13
CA SER A 197 5.01 7.70 16.32
C SER A 197 5.26 6.37 17.04
N ILE A 198 4.20 5.72 17.53
CA ILE A 198 4.24 4.36 18.08
C ILE A 198 4.68 3.31 17.04
N LEU A 199 4.75 3.69 15.77
CA LEU A 199 5.22 2.86 14.66
C LEU A 199 6.68 3.15 14.29
N THR A 200 7.31 4.17 14.87
CA THR A 200 8.71 4.48 14.57
C THR A 200 9.61 3.31 14.96
N GLY A 201 10.42 2.84 14.01
CA GLY A 201 11.35 1.73 14.20
C GLY A 201 10.72 0.33 14.08
N THR A 202 9.44 0.22 13.72
CA THR A 202 8.78 -1.08 13.53
C THR A 202 8.75 -1.48 12.06
N HIS A 203 8.76 -2.79 11.79
CA HIS A 203 8.58 -3.34 10.44
C HIS A 203 7.27 -2.85 9.78
N PHE A 204 6.24 -2.55 10.59
CA PHE A 204 4.98 -2.05 10.06
C PHE A 204 5.11 -0.64 9.45
N LEU A 205 5.96 0.24 9.99
CA LEU A 205 6.26 1.52 9.34
C LEU A 205 6.89 1.31 7.95
N HIS A 206 7.75 0.31 7.81
CA HIS A 206 8.32 -0.05 6.50
C HIS A 206 7.21 -0.53 5.56
N SER A 207 6.30 -1.39 6.04
CA SER A 207 5.13 -1.88 5.29
C SER A 207 4.21 -0.76 4.82
N LEU A 208 3.96 0.27 5.65
CA LEU A 208 3.18 1.45 5.27
C LEU A 208 3.81 2.26 4.13
N ASN A 209 5.12 2.13 3.92
CA ASN A 209 5.87 2.79 2.84
C ASN A 209 6.18 1.86 1.66
N ALA A 210 5.60 0.66 1.63
CA ALA A 210 5.69 -0.26 0.51
C ALA A 210 4.97 0.32 -0.70
N THR A 211 5.61 0.26 -1.87
CA THR A 211 5.03 0.75 -3.13
C THR A 211 4.82 -0.37 -4.14
N VAL A 212 3.88 -0.11 -5.05
CA VAL A 212 3.70 -0.92 -6.25
C VAL A 212 4.02 -0.03 -7.44
N GLU A 213 4.87 -0.52 -8.33
CA GLU A 213 5.12 0.13 -9.59
C GLU A 213 3.86 0.03 -10.47
N LEU A 214 3.26 1.17 -10.79
CA LEU A 214 2.03 1.25 -11.57
C LEU A 214 2.10 2.40 -12.58
N PRO A 215 1.26 2.39 -13.63
CA PRO A 215 1.16 3.52 -14.53
C PRO A 215 0.84 4.81 -13.78
N ALA A 216 1.39 5.94 -14.23
CA ALA A 216 1.24 7.25 -13.57
C ALA A 216 -0.23 7.69 -13.37
N PHE A 217 -1.14 7.09 -14.13
CA PHE A 217 -2.57 7.35 -14.04
C PHE A 217 -3.24 6.77 -12.80
N VAL A 218 -2.64 5.72 -12.23
CA VAL A 218 -3.14 5.10 -11.01
C VAL A 218 -2.85 6.01 -9.82
N ASN A 219 -1.61 6.51 -9.72
CA ASN A 219 -1.23 7.46 -8.67
C ASN A 219 -2.09 8.74 -8.69
N GLN A 220 -2.57 9.15 -9.86
CA GLN A 220 -3.43 10.34 -9.95
C GLN A 220 -4.85 10.08 -9.48
N LEU A 221 -5.37 8.86 -9.66
CA LEU A 221 -6.60 8.46 -8.99
C LEU A 221 -6.40 8.43 -7.46
N ASP A 222 -5.24 7.99 -6.98
CA ASP A 222 -4.90 8.06 -5.56
C ASP A 222 -4.82 9.51 -5.08
N ASP A 223 -4.21 10.42 -5.85
CA ASP A 223 -4.18 11.85 -5.53
C ASP A 223 -5.61 12.45 -5.48
N GLU A 224 -6.53 12.01 -6.36
CA GLU A 224 -7.95 12.36 -6.31
C GLU A 224 -8.59 11.86 -5.01
N LEU A 225 -8.40 10.58 -4.64
CA LEU A 225 -8.91 10.01 -3.39
C LEU A 225 -8.36 10.74 -2.15
N GLU A 226 -7.05 10.96 -2.11
CA GLU A 226 -6.36 11.58 -0.98
C GLU A 226 -6.78 13.03 -0.75
N ASN A 227 -6.74 13.84 -1.81
CA ASN A 227 -6.85 15.30 -1.70
C ASN A 227 -8.25 15.81 -2.04
N THR A 228 -8.92 15.20 -3.02
CA THR A 228 -10.24 15.70 -3.49
C THR A 228 -11.38 15.07 -2.70
N CYS A 229 -11.29 13.77 -2.38
CA CYS A 229 -12.27 13.08 -1.55
C CYS A 229 -11.95 13.16 -0.04
N GLU A 230 -10.82 13.77 0.31
CA GLU A 230 -10.31 13.94 1.68
C GLU A 230 -10.14 12.62 2.44
N CYS A 231 -9.86 11.51 1.74
CA CYS A 231 -9.74 10.20 2.36
C CYS A 231 -8.62 10.14 3.41
N ARG A 232 -7.56 10.96 3.28
CA ARG A 232 -6.51 11.05 4.32
C ARG A 232 -7.02 11.72 5.58
N THR A 233 -7.70 12.86 5.45
CA THR A 233 -8.24 13.60 6.60
C THR A 233 -9.29 12.78 7.32
N LYS A 234 -10.29 12.27 6.59
CA LYS A 234 -11.37 11.43 7.14
C LYS A 234 -10.84 10.10 7.69
N GLY A 235 -9.87 9.49 7.01
CA GLY A 235 -9.21 8.28 7.49
C GLY A 235 -8.45 8.52 8.80
N LEU A 236 -7.79 9.67 8.94
CA LEU A 236 -7.11 10.04 10.19
C LEU A 236 -8.10 10.24 11.35
N GLU A 237 -9.26 10.83 11.09
CA GLU A 237 -10.33 10.96 12.10
C GLU A 237 -10.82 9.60 12.60
N ILE A 238 -11.00 8.63 11.69
CA ILE A 238 -11.35 7.25 12.07
C ILE A 238 -10.27 6.65 12.97
N ILE A 239 -8.98 6.80 12.61
CA ILE A 239 -7.87 6.29 13.42
C ILE A 239 -7.87 6.94 14.81
N ARG A 240 -8.17 8.26 14.91
CA ARG A 240 -8.27 8.96 16.21
C ARG A 240 -9.43 8.46 17.08
N GLU A 241 -10.59 8.18 16.49
CA GLU A 241 -11.70 7.61 17.24
C GLU A 241 -11.37 6.20 17.77
N VAL A 242 -10.69 5.39 16.96
CA VAL A 242 -10.19 4.07 17.38
C VAL A 242 -9.10 4.20 18.45
N SER A 243 -8.20 5.17 18.33
CA SER A 243 -7.12 5.34 19.30
C SER A 243 -7.62 5.76 20.69
N MET A 244 -8.72 6.49 20.72
CA MET A 244 -9.44 6.86 21.94
C MET A 244 -10.38 5.76 22.46
N GLY A 245 -10.47 4.61 21.78
CA GLY A 245 -11.34 3.50 22.15
C GLY A 245 -12.84 3.78 21.93
N LYS A 246 -13.20 4.85 21.21
CA LYS A 246 -14.60 5.15 20.85
C LYS A 246 -15.15 4.19 19.81
N LEU A 247 -14.26 3.69 18.95
CA LEU A 247 -14.53 2.63 17.99
C LEU A 247 -13.54 1.49 18.22
N ASN A 248 -13.98 0.26 17.98
CA ASN A 248 -13.05 -0.84 17.77
C ASN A 248 -12.54 -0.87 16.31
N PRO A 249 -11.45 -1.61 16.01
CA PRO A 249 -10.89 -1.67 14.66
C PRO A 249 -11.85 -2.16 13.56
N VAL A 250 -12.83 -3.03 13.87
CA VAL A 250 -13.82 -3.50 12.90
C VAL A 250 -14.82 -2.39 12.58
N GLU A 251 -15.29 -1.67 13.59
CA GLU A 251 -16.16 -0.50 13.42
C GLU A 251 -15.45 0.62 12.64
N GLY A 252 -14.17 0.86 12.95
CA GLY A 252 -13.34 1.81 12.19
C GLY A 252 -13.21 1.40 10.71
N LEU A 253 -13.01 0.11 10.44
CA LEU A 253 -12.95 -0.40 9.07
C LEU A 253 -14.30 -0.27 8.34
N ASN A 254 -15.41 -0.50 9.02
CA ASN A 254 -16.75 -0.23 8.48
C ASN A 254 -16.93 1.24 8.09
N LYS A 255 -16.49 2.19 8.92
CA LYS A 255 -16.51 3.62 8.58
C LYS A 255 -15.63 3.93 7.38
N PHE A 256 -14.45 3.31 7.29
CA PHE A 256 -13.54 3.50 6.17
C PHE A 256 -14.14 3.00 4.85
N PHE A 257 -14.79 1.84 4.85
CA PHE A 257 -15.47 1.33 3.66
C PHE A 257 -16.59 2.26 3.19
N LYS A 258 -17.42 2.79 4.11
CA LYS A 258 -18.46 3.77 3.78
C LYS A 258 -17.86 5.04 3.17
N MET A 259 -16.80 5.56 3.78
CA MET A 259 -16.05 6.71 3.26
C MET A 259 -15.52 6.45 1.84
N MET A 260 -14.95 5.27 1.57
CA MET A 260 -14.46 4.92 0.24
C MET A 260 -15.60 4.75 -0.76
N GLU A 261 -16.73 4.19 -0.36
CA GLU A 261 -17.93 4.01 -1.20
C GLU A 261 -18.46 5.37 -1.67
N ASP A 262 -18.56 6.32 -0.75
CA ASP A 262 -18.94 7.71 -1.03
C ASP A 262 -17.92 8.38 -1.96
N ALA A 263 -16.62 8.24 -1.69
CA ALA A 263 -15.56 8.80 -2.52
C ALA A 263 -15.60 8.29 -3.97
N PHE A 264 -15.73 6.98 -4.18
CA PHE A 264 -15.84 6.42 -5.53
C PHE A 264 -17.13 6.83 -6.23
N SER A 265 -18.24 6.97 -5.49
CA SER A 265 -19.50 7.49 -6.02
C SER A 265 -19.32 8.94 -6.50
N ASP A 266 -18.64 9.79 -5.73
CA ASP A 266 -18.39 11.18 -6.10
C ASP A 266 -17.48 11.31 -7.33
N ILE A 267 -16.44 10.49 -7.42
CA ILE A 267 -15.53 10.44 -8.57
C ILE A 267 -16.29 9.98 -9.83
N LYS A 268 -17.08 8.90 -9.74
CA LYS A 268 -17.88 8.39 -10.87
C LYS A 268 -18.93 9.40 -11.34
N ASN A 269 -19.56 10.10 -10.41
CA ASN A 269 -20.60 11.09 -10.71
C ASN A 269 -20.04 12.49 -11.02
N HIS A 270 -18.71 12.63 -11.12
CA HIS A 270 -18.03 13.91 -11.38
C HIS A 270 -18.39 15.05 -10.40
N LYS A 271 -18.86 14.73 -9.20
CA LYS A 271 -19.35 15.73 -8.23
C LYS A 271 -18.21 16.60 -7.68
N THR A 272 -17.01 16.06 -7.60
CA THR A 272 -15.84 16.71 -6.98
C THR A 272 -14.63 16.84 -7.91
N VAL A 273 -14.70 16.30 -9.14
CA VAL A 273 -13.55 16.26 -10.05
C VAL A 273 -13.22 17.67 -10.55
N SER A 274 -12.01 18.14 -10.19
CA SER A 274 -11.42 19.33 -10.80
C SER A 274 -11.43 19.18 -12.33
N ARG A 275 -11.98 20.15 -13.07
CA ARG A 275 -11.99 20.20 -14.55
C ARG A 275 -10.58 20.21 -15.20
N LYS A 276 -9.51 20.03 -14.41
CA LYS A 276 -8.15 19.87 -14.92
C LYS A 276 -8.09 18.56 -15.70
N ARG A 277 -8.05 18.70 -17.03
CA ARG A 277 -7.84 17.63 -18.03
C ARG A 277 -6.87 16.60 -17.47
N VAL A 278 -7.21 15.32 -17.51
CA VAL A 278 -6.32 14.20 -17.19
C VAL A 278 -5.07 14.34 -18.09
N PRO A 279 -3.93 14.88 -17.63
CA PRO A 279 -2.94 15.49 -18.53
C PRO A 279 -2.18 14.53 -19.44
N TYR A 280 -2.37 13.22 -19.26
CA TYR A 280 -1.52 12.16 -19.80
C TYR A 280 -2.31 11.03 -20.48
N LEU A 281 -3.64 11.00 -20.41
CA LEU A 281 -4.42 10.17 -21.34
C LEU A 281 -4.34 10.90 -22.67
N LEU A 282 -3.30 10.55 -23.44
CA LEU A 282 -2.97 11.11 -24.74
C LEU A 282 -4.25 11.18 -25.60
N ARG A 283 -4.37 12.29 -26.34
CA ARG A 283 -5.46 12.50 -27.31
C ARG A 283 -5.50 11.44 -28.42
N ASP A 284 -4.42 10.66 -28.57
CA ASP A 284 -4.24 9.61 -29.58
C ASP A 284 -4.56 8.20 -29.05
N THR A 285 -5.41 8.11 -28.02
CA THR A 285 -5.96 6.83 -27.58
C THR A 285 -7.15 6.43 -28.47
N THR A 286 -7.23 5.16 -28.85
CA THR A 286 -8.42 4.65 -29.58
C THR A 286 -9.67 4.66 -28.70
N GLU A 287 -9.50 4.57 -27.38
CA GLU A 287 -10.59 4.68 -26.40
C GLU A 287 -10.61 6.06 -25.74
N SER A 288 -11.81 6.61 -25.51
CA SER A 288 -11.96 7.87 -24.79
C SER A 288 -11.30 7.81 -23.41
N PRO A 289 -10.56 8.85 -22.99
CA PRO A 289 -9.98 8.96 -21.64
C PRO A 289 -10.97 8.66 -20.50
N ALA A 290 -12.26 8.96 -20.69
CA ALA A 290 -13.32 8.67 -19.73
C ALA A 290 -13.55 7.16 -19.54
N VAL A 291 -13.42 6.36 -20.61
CA VAL A 291 -13.58 4.89 -20.57
C VAL A 291 -12.45 4.26 -19.77
N ILE A 292 -11.21 4.67 -20.01
CA ILE A 292 -10.03 4.20 -19.28
C ILE A 292 -10.16 4.58 -17.80
N LYS A 293 -10.55 5.83 -17.49
CA LYS A 293 -10.82 6.28 -16.12
C LYS A 293 -11.86 5.39 -15.42
N ASN A 294 -13.00 5.13 -16.07
CA ASN A 294 -14.06 4.31 -15.48
C ASN A 294 -13.61 2.86 -15.24
N ARG A 295 -12.89 2.26 -16.20
CA ARG A 295 -12.31 0.91 -16.02
C ARG A 295 -11.30 0.86 -14.87
N LEU A 296 -10.44 1.87 -14.75
CA LEU A 296 -9.51 2.00 -13.63
C LEU A 296 -10.26 2.07 -12.30
N ILE A 297 -11.27 2.93 -12.20
CA ILE A 297 -12.10 3.06 -10.99
C ILE A 297 -12.73 1.71 -10.65
N ASP A 298 -13.30 0.99 -11.62
CA ASP A 298 -13.92 -0.32 -11.39
C ASP A 298 -12.91 -1.36 -10.87
N ILE A 299 -11.68 -1.35 -11.39
CA ILE A 299 -10.61 -2.23 -10.92
C ILE A 299 -10.23 -1.88 -9.47
N VAL A 300 -10.03 -0.59 -9.15
CA VAL A 300 -9.69 -0.15 -7.79
C VAL A 300 -10.84 -0.42 -6.81
N MET A 301 -12.09 -0.20 -7.21
CA MET A 301 -13.27 -0.55 -6.41
C MET A 301 -13.32 -2.06 -6.16
N ARG A 302 -13.01 -2.89 -7.16
CA ARG A 302 -12.96 -4.35 -6.99
C ARG A 302 -11.88 -4.79 -6.02
N GLY A 303 -10.70 -4.16 -6.05
CA GLY A 303 -9.62 -4.43 -5.08
C GLY A 303 -9.99 -4.00 -3.67
N THR A 304 -10.59 -2.80 -3.55
CA THR A 304 -11.06 -2.21 -2.29
C THR A 304 -12.20 -3.02 -1.67
N PHE A 305 -13.33 -3.22 -2.36
CA PHE A 305 -14.54 -3.81 -1.79
C PHE A 305 -14.66 -5.32 -2.00
N GLY A 306 -14.31 -5.81 -3.19
CA GLY A 306 -14.35 -7.22 -3.61
C GLY A 306 -15.19 -8.18 -2.75
N ASN A 307 -14.51 -9.12 -2.11
CA ASN A 307 -15.07 -10.09 -1.15
C ASN A 307 -14.94 -9.62 0.31
N LYS A 308 -14.77 -8.32 0.53
CA LYS A 308 -14.47 -7.68 1.81
C LYS A 308 -15.66 -6.92 2.37
N TRP A 309 -16.56 -6.46 1.51
CA TRP A 309 -17.67 -5.56 1.85
C TRP A 309 -19.01 -6.15 1.42
N ASN A 310 -19.96 -6.18 2.35
CA ASN A 310 -21.34 -6.53 2.09
C ASN A 310 -22.14 -5.28 1.73
N ALA A 311 -22.52 -5.14 0.47
CA ALA A 311 -23.25 -3.96 0.01
C ALA A 311 -24.67 -3.85 0.61
N GLN A 312 -25.30 -4.98 0.98
CA GLN A 312 -26.65 -4.98 1.55
C GLN A 312 -26.66 -4.53 3.00
N SER A 313 -25.81 -5.10 3.85
CA SER A 313 -25.72 -4.70 5.26
C SER A 313 -24.89 -3.44 5.47
N ARG A 314 -24.09 -3.04 4.47
CA ARG A 314 -23.08 -1.96 4.59
C ARG A 314 -22.12 -2.22 5.75
N GLU A 315 -21.63 -3.46 5.79
CA GLU A 315 -20.66 -3.94 6.78
C GLU A 315 -19.58 -4.79 6.10
N VAL A 316 -18.43 -4.85 6.75
CA VAL A 316 -17.32 -5.71 6.38
C VAL A 316 -17.69 -7.18 6.57
N GLU A 317 -17.32 -8.01 5.60
CA GLU A 317 -17.58 -9.44 5.62
C GLU A 317 -16.81 -10.10 6.79
N CYS A 318 -17.49 -10.95 7.56
CA CYS A 318 -16.89 -11.62 8.71
C CYS A 318 -15.66 -12.43 8.31
N GLU A 319 -15.74 -13.19 7.21
CA GLU A 319 -14.65 -14.00 6.68
C GLU A 319 -13.38 -13.17 6.40
N TYR A 320 -13.54 -11.91 6.00
CA TYR A 320 -12.42 -11.02 5.75
C TYR A 320 -11.78 -10.55 7.05
N ILE A 321 -12.57 -10.18 8.07
CA ILE A 321 -12.05 -9.89 9.41
C ILE A 321 -11.32 -11.10 10.00
N GLU A 322 -11.91 -12.29 9.91
CA GLU A 322 -11.30 -13.53 10.39
C GLU A 322 -9.96 -13.83 9.68
N MET A 323 -9.84 -13.44 8.41
CA MET A 323 -8.58 -13.54 7.66
C MET A 323 -7.54 -12.53 8.18
N LEU A 324 -7.90 -11.25 8.32
CA LEU A 324 -7.00 -10.20 8.81
C LEU A 324 -6.48 -10.49 10.22
N LEU A 325 -7.36 -11.05 11.07
CA LEU A 325 -7.04 -11.49 12.43
C LEU A 325 -6.36 -12.87 12.49
N ARG A 326 -6.11 -13.50 11.35
CA ARG A 326 -5.40 -14.79 11.24
C ARG A 326 -6.05 -15.91 12.06
N LEU A 327 -7.39 -15.95 12.13
CA LEU A 327 -8.10 -17.01 12.86
C LEU A 327 -7.88 -18.37 12.20
N ASN A 328 -7.64 -19.37 13.05
CA ASN A 328 -7.54 -20.76 12.63
C ASN A 328 -8.94 -21.37 12.37
N ARG A 329 -8.96 -22.60 11.84
CA ARG A 329 -10.21 -23.27 11.46
C ARG A 329 -11.17 -23.47 12.65
N GLU A 330 -10.65 -23.82 13.83
CA GLU A 330 -11.44 -24.09 15.02
C GLU A 330 -12.05 -22.81 15.58
N GLU A 331 -11.25 -21.74 15.66
CA GLU A 331 -11.70 -20.40 16.05
C GLU A 331 -12.84 -19.94 15.14
N LYS A 332 -12.69 -20.03 13.82
CA LYS A 332 -13.74 -19.69 12.83
C LYS A 332 -15.03 -20.49 13.06
N MET A 333 -14.92 -21.81 13.27
CA MET A 333 -16.08 -22.66 13.51
C MET A 333 -16.84 -22.27 14.79
N ARG A 334 -16.13 -21.84 15.83
CA ARG A 334 -16.74 -21.39 17.08
C ARG A 334 -17.35 -20.00 16.96
N CYS A 335 -16.66 -19.05 16.31
CA CYS A 335 -17.16 -17.69 16.06
C CYS A 335 -18.50 -17.67 15.32
N ARG A 336 -18.75 -18.67 14.45
CA ARG A 336 -20.03 -18.81 13.73
C ARG A 336 -21.19 -19.28 14.60
N LYS A 337 -20.91 -19.92 15.74
CA LYS A 337 -21.93 -20.51 16.63
C LYS A 337 -22.20 -19.65 17.86
N ASP A 338 -21.22 -18.86 18.28
CA ASP A 338 -21.27 -18.09 19.52
C ASP A 338 -20.69 -16.69 19.28
N GLU A 339 -21.58 -15.70 19.29
CA GLU A 339 -21.24 -14.29 19.10
C GLU A 339 -20.42 -13.74 20.27
N ALA A 340 -20.70 -14.13 21.51
CA ALA A 340 -19.93 -13.68 22.67
C ALA A 340 -18.50 -14.23 22.61
N PHE A 341 -18.34 -15.48 22.18
CA PHE A 341 -17.02 -16.04 21.87
C PHE A 341 -16.33 -15.28 20.73
N ARG A 342 -17.04 -14.96 19.65
CA ARG A 342 -16.49 -14.22 18.51
C ARG A 342 -15.91 -12.88 18.96
N MET A 343 -16.66 -12.10 19.74
CA MET A 343 -16.21 -10.80 20.23
C MET A 343 -14.96 -10.92 21.11
N LYS A 344 -14.93 -11.88 22.04
CA LYS A 344 -13.74 -12.16 22.87
C LYS A 344 -12.54 -12.62 22.05
N CYS A 345 -12.78 -13.48 21.05
CA CYS A 345 -11.73 -13.98 20.16
C CYS A 345 -11.12 -12.85 19.34
N TYR A 346 -11.96 -11.96 18.78
CA TYR A 346 -11.48 -10.81 18.01
C TYR A 346 -10.66 -9.86 18.87
N GLN A 347 -11.16 -9.51 20.06
CA GLN A 347 -10.41 -8.65 21.00
C GLN A 347 -9.04 -9.24 21.34
N ARG A 348 -8.97 -10.53 21.68
CA ARG A 348 -7.69 -11.21 21.94
C ARG A 348 -6.77 -11.16 20.72
N LYS A 349 -7.28 -11.47 19.52
CA LYS A 349 -6.47 -11.47 18.28
C LYS A 349 -5.97 -10.08 17.90
N MET A 350 -6.76 -9.04 18.13
CA MET A 350 -6.33 -7.66 17.95
C MET A 350 -5.23 -7.29 18.94
N ALA A 351 -5.32 -7.71 20.20
CA ALA A 351 -4.27 -7.47 21.19
C ALA A 351 -2.95 -8.17 20.81
N GLU A 352 -3.02 -9.44 20.36
CA GLU A 352 -1.86 -10.19 19.84
C GLU A 352 -1.20 -9.44 18.66
N LEU A 353 -1.98 -9.03 17.67
CA LEU A 353 -1.49 -8.28 16.51
C LEU A 353 -0.95 -6.90 16.87
N GLN A 354 -1.59 -6.20 17.80
CA GLN A 354 -1.15 -4.89 18.25
C GLN A 354 0.24 -4.96 18.90
N GLN A 355 0.51 -6.00 19.68
CA GLN A 355 1.84 -6.25 20.22
C GLN A 355 2.84 -6.48 19.07
N GLU A 356 2.55 -7.42 18.16
CA GLU A 356 3.40 -7.74 17.00
C GLU A 356 3.76 -6.49 16.18
N ILE A 357 2.79 -5.64 15.85
CA ILE A 357 2.98 -4.45 15.02
C ILE A 357 3.88 -3.40 15.69
N ARG A 358 3.85 -3.32 17.02
CA ARG A 358 4.53 -2.28 17.80
C ARG A 358 5.93 -2.67 18.27
N HIS A 359 6.35 -3.91 18.06
CA HIS A 359 7.71 -4.33 18.37
C HIS A 359 8.69 -3.79 17.32
N PRO A 360 9.80 -3.15 17.74
CA PRO A 360 10.85 -2.71 16.82
C PRO A 360 11.47 -3.90 16.08
N GLU A 361 12.07 -3.63 14.92
CA GLU A 361 12.98 -4.61 14.34
C GLU A 361 14.12 -4.87 15.34
N GLU A 362 14.23 -6.10 15.85
CA GLU A 362 15.46 -6.51 16.53
C GLU A 362 16.57 -6.34 15.49
N ASN A 363 17.60 -5.55 15.81
CA ASN A 363 18.76 -5.38 14.93
C ASN A 363 19.39 -6.76 14.66
N GLU A 364 19.00 -7.41 13.57
CA GLU A 364 19.74 -8.51 12.96
C GLU A 364 21.04 -7.95 12.37
N HIS A 365 21.95 -7.52 13.24
CA HIS A 365 23.38 -7.33 12.98
C HIS A 365 24.22 -8.27 13.86
N SER A 366 23.63 -9.38 14.31
CA SER A 366 24.33 -10.49 14.95
C SER A 366 24.11 -11.81 14.18
N CYS A 367 24.15 -11.76 12.85
CA CYS A 367 24.35 -12.98 12.05
C CYS A 367 25.83 -13.13 11.67
N GLY A 368 26.58 -13.72 12.59
CA GLY A 368 27.59 -14.75 12.31
C GLY A 368 28.74 -14.40 11.37
N LEU A 369 29.72 -13.64 11.87
CA LEU A 369 31.12 -14.04 11.66
C LEU A 369 31.45 -15.05 12.76
N SER A 370 31.36 -16.34 12.42
CA SER A 370 32.03 -17.44 13.12
C SER A 370 32.47 -18.46 12.09
#